data_AF-A0A257QK70-F1
#
_entry.id   AF-A0A257QK70-F1
#
_cell.length_a   1.000
_cell.length_b   1.000
_cell.length_c   1.000
_cell.angle_alpha   90.00
_cell.angle_beta   90.00
_cell.angle_gamma   90.00
#
_symmetry.space_group_name_H-M   'P 1'
#
loop_
_entity.id
_entity.type
_entity.pdbx_description
1 polymer ?
#
loop_
_entity_poly.entity_id
_entity_poly.type
_entity_poly.pdbx_seq_one_letter_code
_entity_poly.pdbx_strand_id
1 'polypeptide(L)'
;GLRRFLQKRLGDAGAAEDVLHDIFLKAARQEHGFCEIKQPRAWLFRLARNELANWHRHSPAAAPLPENLAAPQAEILPLVTLEHCLPQALAALDADDRDAIEHCELAGMSQRDYANLRGLGLSAAKSRVQRARGKMRQFLVRQCGVRFDEQTHQVCCHVPPA
;
A
#
# COMPACT_ATOMS: atom_id res chain seq x y z
N GLY A 1 -12.82 -12.17 -28.54
CA GLY A 1 -12.68 -10.93 -27.76
C GLY A 1 -11.72 -11.13 -26.61
N LEU A 2 -11.35 -10.06 -25.92
CA LEU A 2 -10.35 -10.08 -24.84
C LEU A 2 -10.68 -11.09 -23.73
N ARG A 3 -11.93 -11.15 -23.28
CA ARG A 3 -12.42 -12.15 -22.30
C ARG A 3 -12.13 -13.60 -22.74
N ARG A 4 -12.48 -13.96 -23.98
CA ARG A 4 -12.23 -15.32 -24.52
C ARG A 4 -10.74 -15.63 -24.65
N PHE A 5 -9.90 -14.61 -24.88
CA PHE A 5 -8.45 -14.77 -24.91
C PHE A 5 -7.89 -15.07 -23.51
N LEU A 6 -8.39 -14.39 -22.47
CA LEU A 6 -8.01 -14.63 -21.07
C LEU A 6 -8.52 -15.98 -20.57
N GLN A 7 -9.79 -16.32 -20.82
CA GLN A 7 -10.38 -17.61 -20.45
C GLN A 7 -9.58 -18.82 -20.98
N LYS A 8 -9.12 -18.75 -22.24
CA LYS A 8 -8.28 -19.81 -22.82
C LYS A 8 -6.91 -19.98 -22.16
N ARG A 9 -6.39 -18.94 -21.50
CA ARG A 9 -5.04 -18.92 -20.92
C ARG A 9 -5.04 -19.15 -19.41
N LEU A 10 -6.09 -18.74 -18.73
CA LEU A 10 -6.26 -18.91 -17.29
C LEU A 10 -6.95 -20.23 -16.95
N GLY A 11 -7.75 -20.80 -17.87
CA GLY A 11 -8.47 -22.06 -17.63
C GLY A 11 -9.63 -21.94 -16.65
N ASP A 12 -9.80 -20.78 -16.01
CA ASP A 12 -10.86 -20.47 -15.08
C ASP A 12 -11.64 -19.21 -15.51
N ALA A 13 -12.96 -19.24 -15.35
CA ALA A 13 -13.83 -18.16 -15.77
C ALA A 13 -13.78 -16.96 -14.82
N GLY A 14 -13.67 -17.19 -13.50
CA GLY A 14 -13.58 -16.14 -12.49
C GLY A 14 -12.26 -15.37 -12.58
N ALA A 15 -11.14 -16.08 -12.63
CA ALA A 15 -9.82 -15.49 -12.83
C ALA A 15 -9.75 -14.68 -14.13
N ALA A 16 -10.43 -15.13 -15.19
CA ALA A 16 -10.51 -14.37 -16.43
C ALA A 16 -11.34 -13.08 -16.31
N GLU A 17 -12.33 -13.02 -15.42
CA GLU A 17 -13.10 -11.81 -15.13
C GLU A 17 -12.31 -10.85 -14.24
N ASP A 18 -11.60 -11.36 -13.23
CA ASP A 18 -10.73 -10.55 -12.37
C ASP A 18 -9.60 -9.88 -13.16
N VAL A 19 -8.88 -10.66 -13.96
CA VAL A 19 -7.81 -10.11 -14.82
C VAL A 19 -8.38 -9.13 -15.84
N LEU A 20 -9.59 -9.38 -16.35
CA LEU A 20 -10.25 -8.44 -17.25
C LEU A 20 -10.59 -7.12 -16.55
N HIS A 21 -11.06 -7.18 -15.30
CA HIS A 21 -11.35 -6.02 -14.47
C HIS A 21 -10.10 -5.15 -14.26
N ASP A 22 -8.98 -5.78 -13.88
CA ASP A 22 -7.70 -5.09 -13.67
C ASP A 22 -7.19 -4.39 -14.92
N ILE A 23 -7.34 -5.02 -16.10
CA ILE A 23 -6.99 -4.41 -17.38
C ILE A 23 -7.79 -3.13 -17.62
N PHE A 24 -9.10 -3.14 -17.33
CA PHE A 24 -9.95 -1.96 -17.52
C PHE A 24 -9.69 -0.87 -16.48
N LEU A 25 -9.42 -1.22 -15.22
CA LEU A 25 -8.99 -0.24 -14.22
C LEU A 25 -7.68 0.45 -14.62
N LYS A 26 -6.69 -0.33 -15.09
CA LYS A 26 -5.41 0.20 -15.56
C LYS A 26 -5.59 1.08 -16.79
N ALA A 27 -6.48 0.71 -17.69
CA ALA A 27 -6.81 1.52 -18.85
C ALA A 27 -7.50 2.84 -18.48
N ALA A 28 -8.41 2.82 -17.50
CA ALA A 28 -9.13 4.01 -17.05
C ALA A 28 -8.22 5.00 -16.30
N ARG A 29 -7.13 4.53 -15.68
CA ARG A 29 -6.18 5.36 -14.91
C ARG A 29 -5.06 5.98 -15.74
N GLN A 30 -4.94 5.69 -17.04
CA GLN A 30 -3.88 6.30 -17.85
C GLN A 30 -4.22 7.76 -18.19
N GLU A 31 -3.26 8.66 -17.96
CA GLU A 31 -3.39 10.10 -18.20
C GLU A 31 -3.61 10.45 -19.67
N HIS A 32 -3.04 9.64 -20.58
CA HIS A 32 -3.30 9.74 -22.02
C HIS A 32 -4.48 8.81 -22.31
N GLY A 33 -5.64 9.39 -22.61
CA GLY A 33 -6.88 8.64 -22.74
C GLY A 33 -6.78 7.54 -23.80
N PHE A 34 -7.59 6.48 -23.64
CA PHE A 34 -7.75 5.39 -24.61
C PHE A 34 -7.94 5.87 -26.07
N CYS A 35 -8.48 7.08 -26.23
CA CYS A 35 -8.72 7.76 -27.51
C CYS A 35 -7.45 8.18 -28.27
N GLU A 36 -6.30 8.35 -27.60
CA GLU A 36 -5.05 8.78 -28.23
C GLU A 36 -4.22 7.61 -28.77
N ILE A 37 -4.65 6.38 -28.49
CA ILE A 37 -3.93 5.16 -28.87
C ILE A 37 -4.24 4.82 -30.33
N LYS A 38 -3.23 4.93 -31.21
CA LYS A 38 -3.35 4.60 -32.65
C LYS A 38 -3.88 3.19 -32.94
N GLN A 39 -3.60 2.23 -32.05
CA GLN A 39 -4.05 0.83 -32.18
C GLN A 39 -4.56 0.30 -30.83
N PRO A 40 -5.77 0.70 -30.39
CA PRO A 40 -6.26 0.45 -29.04
C PRO A 40 -6.41 -1.05 -28.76
N ARG A 41 -6.79 -1.83 -29.79
CA ARG A 41 -6.87 -3.28 -29.70
C ARG A 41 -5.49 -3.91 -29.46
N ALA A 42 -4.47 -3.54 -30.24
CA ALA A 42 -3.13 -4.09 -30.07
C ALA A 42 -2.53 -3.75 -28.70
N TRP A 43 -2.81 -2.55 -28.21
CA TRP A 43 -2.43 -2.10 -26.88
C TRP A 43 -3.14 -2.88 -25.76
N LEU A 44 -4.46 -3.10 -25.86
CA LEU A 44 -5.22 -3.91 -24.90
C LEU A 44 -4.68 -5.34 -24.79
N PHE A 45 -4.35 -5.97 -25.92
CA PHE A 45 -3.77 -7.31 -25.92
C PHE A 45 -2.31 -7.34 -25.41
N ARG A 46 -1.59 -6.21 -25.46
CA ARG A 46 -0.27 -6.07 -24.83
C ARG A 46 -0.42 -5.98 -23.31
N LEU A 47 -1.32 -5.12 -22.83
CA LEU A 47 -1.64 -4.99 -21.41
C LEU A 47 -2.12 -6.33 -20.83
N ALA A 48 -2.99 -7.04 -21.54
CA ALA A 48 -3.47 -8.36 -21.13
C ALA A 48 -2.36 -9.41 -20.98
N ARG A 49 -1.32 -9.38 -21.83
CA ARG A 49 -0.17 -10.28 -21.67
C ARG A 49 0.64 -9.94 -20.41
N ASN A 50 0.80 -8.66 -20.11
CA ASN A 50 1.47 -8.21 -18.90
C ASN A 50 0.69 -8.63 -17.65
N GLU A 51 -0.64 -8.50 -17.68
CA GLU A 51 -1.51 -8.93 -16.58
C GLU A 51 -1.52 -10.44 -16.39
N LEU A 52 -1.51 -11.23 -17.47
CA LEU A 52 -1.36 -12.69 -17.36
C LEU A 52 -0.03 -13.06 -16.71
N ALA A 53 1.07 -12.42 -17.11
CA ALA A 53 2.37 -12.66 -16.48
C ALA A 53 2.36 -12.22 -15.01
N ASN A 54 1.63 -11.15 -14.68
CA ASN A 54 1.46 -10.68 -13.31
C ASN A 54 0.64 -11.66 -12.47
N TRP A 55 -0.45 -12.16 -13.01
CA TRP A 55 -1.32 -13.15 -12.40
C TRP A 55 -0.55 -14.45 -12.13
N HIS A 56 0.20 -14.98 -13.09
CA HIS A 56 1.00 -16.19 -12.87
C HIS A 56 2.12 -16.01 -11.84
N ARG A 57 2.66 -14.80 -11.65
CA ARG A 57 3.67 -14.53 -10.62
C ARG A 57 3.07 -14.41 -9.22
N HIS A 58 1.88 -13.83 -9.10
CA HIS A 58 1.28 -13.47 -7.82
C HIS A 58 0.12 -14.35 -7.40
N SER A 59 -0.44 -15.17 -8.29
CA SER A 59 -1.48 -16.12 -7.92
C SER A 59 -0.86 -17.13 -6.97
N PRO A 60 -1.25 -17.16 -5.69
CA PRO A 60 -1.00 -18.33 -4.87
C PRO A 60 -1.63 -19.51 -5.62
N ALA A 61 -1.01 -20.68 -5.58
CA ALA A 61 -1.72 -21.88 -6.01
C ALA A 61 -3.05 -21.91 -5.23
N ALA A 62 -4.17 -21.85 -5.95
CA ALA A 62 -5.49 -21.87 -5.34
C ALA A 62 -5.65 -23.22 -4.64
N ALA A 63 -5.29 -23.26 -3.35
CA ALA A 63 -5.58 -24.40 -2.52
C ALA A 63 -7.10 -24.42 -2.31
N PRO A 64 -7.77 -25.57 -2.48
CA PRO A 64 -9.16 -25.68 -2.13
C PRO A 64 -9.33 -25.27 -0.66
N LEU A 65 -10.20 -24.29 -0.42
CA LEU A 65 -10.57 -23.89 0.93
C LEU A 65 -11.27 -25.09 1.58
N PRO A 66 -10.82 -25.57 2.75
CA PRO A 66 -11.54 -26.64 3.44
C PRO A 66 -12.95 -26.15 3.77
N GLU A 67 -13.97 -26.98 3.50
CA GLU A 67 -15.39 -26.69 3.76
C GLU A 67 -15.68 -26.40 5.24
N ASN A 68 -14.74 -26.75 6.13
CA ASN A 68 -14.80 -26.51 7.56
C ASN A 68 -13.63 -25.64 8.02
N LEU A 69 -13.56 -24.42 7.48
CA LEU A 69 -12.80 -23.36 8.11
C LEU A 69 -13.57 -22.92 9.35
N ALA A 70 -13.15 -23.40 10.52
CA ALA A 70 -13.49 -22.69 11.75
C ALA A 70 -13.09 -21.23 11.55
N ALA A 71 -14.02 -20.29 11.76
CA ALA A 71 -13.66 -18.89 11.82
C ALA A 71 -12.48 -18.79 12.80
N PRO A 72 -11.32 -18.23 12.41
CA PRO A 72 -10.27 -18.00 13.37
C PRO A 72 -10.94 -17.25 14.52
N GLN A 73 -10.87 -17.79 15.74
CA GLN A 73 -11.18 -16.99 16.92
C GLN A 73 -10.47 -15.67 16.67
N ALA A 74 -11.20 -14.57 16.72
CA ALA A 74 -10.63 -13.25 16.60
C ALA A 74 -9.68 -13.06 17.79
N GLU A 75 -8.48 -13.61 17.70
CA GLU A 75 -7.31 -12.99 18.27
C GLU A 75 -7.34 -11.60 17.63
N ILE A 76 -7.80 -10.64 18.43
CA ILE A 76 -7.70 -9.23 18.12
C ILE A 76 -6.23 -9.03 17.79
N LEU A 77 -5.92 -8.99 16.49
CA LEU A 77 -4.57 -8.75 16.02
C LEU A 77 -4.08 -7.49 16.74
N PRO A 78 -2.83 -7.44 17.24
CA PRO A 78 -2.26 -6.24 17.87
C PRO A 78 -2.40 -4.97 17.01
N LEU A 79 -2.66 -5.13 15.71
CA LEU A 79 -2.99 -4.07 14.78
C LEU A 79 -4.33 -3.35 15.09
N VAL A 80 -5.35 -4.09 15.52
CA VAL A 80 -6.68 -3.55 15.86
C VAL A 80 -6.60 -2.74 17.16
N THR A 81 -5.71 -3.08 18.10
CA THR A 81 -5.54 -2.32 19.35
C THR A 81 -4.72 -1.04 19.19
N LEU A 82 -4.01 -0.83 18.07
CA LEU A 82 -3.18 0.35 17.79
C LEU A 82 -3.82 1.35 16.83
N GLU A 83 -5.02 1.09 16.34
CA GLU A 83 -5.70 1.95 15.35
C GLU A 83 -5.88 3.40 15.83
N HIS A 84 -6.12 3.60 17.14
CA HIS A 84 -6.23 4.94 17.74
C HIS A 84 -4.89 5.64 17.94
N CYS A 85 -3.77 4.92 17.91
CA CYS A 85 -2.46 5.47 18.25
C CYS A 85 -1.84 6.30 17.13
N LEU A 86 -2.10 5.95 15.86
CA LEU A 86 -1.55 6.69 14.73
C LEU A 86 -2.12 8.12 14.62
N PRO A 87 -3.46 8.34 14.67
CA PRO A 87 -4.03 9.68 14.68
C PRO A 87 -3.51 10.55 15.85
N GLN A 88 -3.39 9.96 17.04
CA GLN A 88 -2.87 10.67 18.22
C GLN A 88 -1.39 11.03 18.07
N ALA A 89 -0.57 10.12 17.55
CA ALA A 89 0.84 10.38 17.29
C ALA A 89 1.05 11.52 16.28
N LEU A 90 0.23 11.58 15.22
CA LEU A 90 0.23 12.67 14.25
C LEU A 90 -0.22 14.00 14.87
N ALA A 91 -1.26 13.97 15.71
CA ALA A 91 -1.76 15.16 16.40
C ALA A 91 -0.74 15.74 17.40
N ALA A 92 0.13 14.90 17.97
CA ALA A 92 1.19 15.32 18.88
C ALA A 92 2.41 15.97 18.18
N LEU A 93 2.50 15.90 16.85
CA LEU A 93 3.54 16.57 16.09
C LEU A 93 3.21 18.06 15.90
N ASP A 94 4.26 18.89 15.80
CA ASP A 94 4.11 20.25 15.29
C ASP A 94 3.67 20.23 13.81
N ALA A 95 3.14 21.35 13.33
CA ALA A 95 2.52 21.44 12.02
C ALA A 95 3.48 21.05 10.88
N ASP A 96 4.74 21.47 10.96
CA ASP A 96 5.75 21.20 9.94
C ASP A 96 6.15 19.72 9.91
N ASP A 97 6.35 19.11 11.07
CA ASP A 97 6.70 17.70 11.19
C ASP A 97 5.52 16.81 10.77
N ARG A 98 4.28 17.17 11.11
CA ARG A 98 3.07 16.47 10.64
C ARG A 98 2.94 16.54 9.13
N ASP A 99 3.06 17.74 8.55
CA ASP A 99 2.97 17.95 7.10
C ASP A 99 3.99 17.11 6.33
N ALA A 100 5.21 16.97 6.87
CA ALA A 100 6.25 16.13 6.29
C ALA A 100 5.89 14.64 6.28
N ILE A 101 5.31 14.12 7.37
CA ILE A 101 4.88 12.72 7.47
C ILE A 101 3.71 12.44 6.53
N GLU A 102 2.71 13.32 6.52
CA GLU A 102 1.53 13.17 5.66
C GLU A 102 1.92 13.10 4.18
N HIS A 103 2.80 13.99 3.72
CA HIS A 103 3.21 13.99 2.32
C HIS A 103 4.19 12.85 2.00
N CYS A 104 5.23 12.66 2.80
CA CYS A 104 6.32 11.76 2.42
C CYS A 104 6.03 10.28 2.73
N GLU A 105 5.43 9.99 3.89
CA GLU A 105 5.25 8.62 4.35
C GLU A 105 3.84 8.10 4.06
N LEU A 106 2.79 8.93 4.25
CA LEU A 106 1.41 8.52 4.02
C LEU A 106 1.00 8.66 2.54
N ALA A 107 1.34 9.78 1.90
CA ALA A 107 1.05 10.00 0.48
C ALA A 107 2.17 9.53 -0.47
N GLY A 108 3.30 9.04 0.07
CA GLY A 108 4.40 8.47 -0.72
C GLY A 108 5.18 9.47 -1.58
N MET A 109 5.08 10.78 -1.31
CA MET A 109 5.83 11.81 -2.01
C MET A 109 7.34 11.67 -1.72
N SER A 110 8.18 11.89 -2.73
CA SER A 110 9.61 11.90 -2.49
C SER A 110 10.00 13.11 -1.62
N GLN A 111 10.99 12.94 -0.74
CA GLN A 111 11.48 14.05 0.11
C GLN A 111 12.05 15.22 -0.70
N ARG A 112 12.45 14.97 -1.96
CA ARG A 112 12.89 16.01 -2.91
C ARG A 112 11.72 16.82 -3.43
N ASP A 113 10.63 16.16 -3.80
CA ASP A 113 9.42 16.86 -4.27
C ASP A 113 8.75 17.62 -3.13
N TYR A 114 8.75 17.05 -1.92
CA TYR A 114 8.32 17.76 -0.71
C TYR A 114 9.17 19.01 -0.44
N ALA A 115 10.49 18.91 -0.60
CA ALA A 115 11.39 20.06 -0.46
C ALA A 115 11.02 21.18 -1.46
N ASN A 116 10.80 20.82 -2.73
CA ASN A 116 10.39 21.77 -3.77
C ASN A 116 9.02 22.40 -3.45
N LEU A 117 8.04 21.58 -3.05
CA LEU A 117 6.68 22.00 -2.72
C LEU A 117 6.64 23.03 -1.58
N ARG A 118 7.53 22.87 -0.59
CA ARG A 118 7.59 23.73 0.61
C ARG A 118 8.70 24.78 0.57
N GLY A 119 9.42 24.92 -0.55
CA GLY A 119 10.50 25.90 -0.69
C GLY A 119 11.69 25.64 0.26
N LEU A 120 11.98 24.39 0.57
CA LEU A 120 13.05 23.96 1.48
C LEU A 120 14.24 23.41 0.70
N GLY A 121 15.42 23.43 1.31
CA GLY A 121 16.53 22.60 0.85
C GLY A 121 16.28 21.10 1.10
N LEU A 122 16.82 20.22 0.24
CA LEU A 122 16.68 18.77 0.38
C LEU A 122 17.20 18.25 1.74
N SER A 123 18.29 18.83 2.26
CA SER A 123 18.80 18.49 3.59
C SER A 123 17.81 18.84 4.69
N ALA A 124 17.17 20.01 4.63
CA ALA A 124 16.16 20.44 5.58
C ALA A 124 14.92 19.53 5.55
N ALA A 125 14.45 19.14 4.36
CA ALA A 125 13.35 18.18 4.21
C ALA A 125 13.69 16.80 4.80
N LYS A 126 14.88 16.26 4.49
CA LYS A 126 15.39 15.00 5.09
C LYS A 126 15.43 15.06 6.61
N SER A 127 16.04 16.10 7.16
CA SER A 127 16.14 16.30 8.61
C SER A 127 14.78 16.46 9.27
N ARG A 128 13.81 17.09 8.59
CA ARG A 128 12.43 17.23 9.08
C ARG A 128 11.73 15.87 9.14
N VAL A 129 11.75 15.09 8.07
CA VAL A 129 11.15 13.74 8.06
C VAL A 129 11.78 12.84 9.12
N GLN A 130 13.11 12.83 9.24
CA GLN A 130 13.80 12.02 10.24
C GLN A 130 13.41 12.42 11.67
N ARG A 131 13.33 13.72 11.96
CA ARG A 131 12.92 14.25 13.27
C ARG A 131 11.47 13.87 13.58
N ALA A 132 10.56 14.07 12.63
CA ALA A 132 9.16 13.71 12.76
C ALA A 132 8.98 12.21 13.04
N ARG A 133 9.72 11.34 12.33
CA ARG A 133 9.75 9.89 12.58
C ARG A 133 10.22 9.57 14.00
N GLY A 134 11.26 10.26 14.48
CA GLY A 134 11.75 10.11 15.85
C GLY A 134 10.70 10.47 16.90
N LYS A 135 9.97 11.58 16.69
CA LYS A 135 8.87 12.00 17.57
C LYS A 135 7.71 11.01 17.56
N MET A 136 7.29 10.54 16.39
CA MET A 136 6.26 9.49 16.28
C MET A 136 6.67 8.23 17.01
N ARG A 137 7.91 7.77 16.82
CA ARG A 137 8.44 6.60 17.54
C ARG A 137 8.35 6.79 19.05
N GLN A 138 8.81 7.94 19.56
CA GLN A 138 8.75 8.22 21.01
C GLN A 138 7.31 8.23 21.53
N PHE A 139 6.37 8.82 20.79
CA PHE A 139 4.96 8.83 21.16
C PHE A 139 4.40 7.40 21.22
N LEU A 140 4.62 6.62 20.16
CA LEU A 140 4.14 5.23 20.07
C LEU A 140 4.73 4.36 21.19
N VAL A 141 6.00 4.53 21.56
CA VAL A 141 6.60 3.80 22.68
C VAL A 141 5.98 4.22 24.02
N ARG A 142 5.79 5.52 24.26
CA ARG A 142 5.39 6.04 25.57
C ARG A 142 3.90 5.94 25.84
N GLN A 143 3.08 6.39 24.90
CA GLN A 143 1.62 6.51 25.06
C GLN A 143 0.92 5.24 24.62
N CYS A 144 1.45 4.62 23.58
CA CYS A 144 0.91 3.42 22.99
C CYS A 144 1.84 2.25 23.18
N GLY A 145 2.66 2.21 24.24
CA GLY A 145 3.42 1.03 24.70
C GLY A 145 4.09 0.16 23.63
N VAL A 146 4.43 0.69 22.46
CA VAL A 146 4.93 -0.08 21.32
C VAL A 146 6.36 -0.48 21.63
N ARG A 147 6.67 -1.76 21.46
CA ARG A 147 8.02 -2.31 21.57
C ARG A 147 8.52 -2.67 20.18
N PHE A 148 9.78 -2.34 19.93
CA PHE A 148 10.45 -2.66 18.69
C PHE A 148 11.49 -3.74 18.95
N ASP A 149 11.63 -4.63 17.99
CA ASP A 149 12.72 -5.60 17.95
C ASP A 149 14.06 -4.87 17.70
N GLU A 150 15.09 -5.23 18.47
CA GLU A 150 16.39 -4.54 18.44
C GLU A 150 17.19 -4.81 17.16
N GLN A 151 16.96 -5.95 16.50
CA GLN A 151 17.73 -6.36 15.32
C GLN A 151 17.07 -5.87 14.01
N THR A 152 15.74 -5.91 13.96
CA THR A 152 14.96 -5.60 12.75
C THR A 152 14.35 -4.21 12.76
N HIS A 153 14.33 -3.53 13.93
CA HIS A 153 13.59 -2.28 14.16
C HIS A 153 12.09 -2.35 13.86
N GLN A 154 11.53 -3.56 13.67
CA GLN A 154 10.11 -3.78 13.43
C GLN A 154 9.32 -3.80 14.74
N VAL A 155 8.01 -3.58 14.68
CA VAL A 155 7.14 -3.67 15.86
C VAL A 155 7.03 -5.13 16.29
N CYS A 156 7.45 -5.42 17.52
CA CYS A 156 7.44 -6.76 18.10
C CYS A 156 6.13 -7.02 18.88
N CYS A 157 5.73 -6.08 19.74
CA CYS A 157 4.53 -6.18 20.55
C CYS A 157 4.12 -4.80 21.10
N HIS A 158 2.94 -4.73 21.73
CA HIS A 158 2.43 -3.54 22.41
C HIS A 158 1.73 -3.94 23.71
N VAL A 159 2.07 -3.25 24.81
CA VAL A 159 1.29 -3.27 26.07
C VAL A 159 1.03 -1.83 26.48
N PRO A 160 -0.23 -1.33 26.45
CA PRO A 160 -0.51 0.05 26.81
C PRO A 160 -0.12 0.32 28.27
N PRO A 161 0.42 1.51 28.58
CA PRO A 161 0.61 1.92 29.96
C PRO A 161 -0.75 1.95 30.67
N ALA A 162 -0.76 1.48 31.93
CA ALA A 162 -1.94 1.50 32.80
C ALA A 162 -2.39 2.92 33.16
#